data_AF-A0A265UT75-F1
#
_entry.id   AF-A0A265UT75-F1
#
_cell.length_a   1.000
_cell.length_b   1.000
_cell.length_c   1.000
_cell.angle_alpha   90.00
_cell.angle_beta   90.00
_cell.angle_gamma   90.00
#
_symmetry.space_group_name_H-M   'P 1'
#
loop_
_entity.id
_entity.type
_entity.pdbx_description
1 polymer ?
#
loop_
_entity_poly.entity_id
_entity_poly.type
_entity_poly.pdbx_seq_one_letter_code
_entity_poly.pdbx_strand_id
1 'polypeptide(L)'
;MDKNLSLFNQINSLSYWLLKESHFKSSISLDASDDSFFISIKEGSESIYKHHIEDFSKKDSRFLQYELSSIVSHLLEIKRHVSASLSQGLNPSGIDLKSLT
;
A
#
# COMPACT_ATOMS: atom_id res chain seq x y z
N MET A 1 -18.58 13.93 1.09
CA MET A 1 -17.26 14.17 0.46
C MET A 1 -16.11 13.68 1.33
N ASP A 2 -16.27 13.67 2.67
CA ASP A 2 -15.21 13.40 3.64
C ASP A 2 -14.72 11.94 3.73
N LYS A 3 -15.57 10.96 3.39
CA LYS A 3 -15.22 9.54 3.51
C LYS A 3 -14.14 9.11 2.51
N ASN A 4 -14.24 9.53 1.25
CA ASN A 4 -13.24 9.21 0.23
C ASN A 4 -11.91 9.90 0.55
N LEU A 5 -11.94 11.16 1.00
CA LEU A 5 -10.75 11.87 1.45
C LEU A 5 -10.05 11.15 2.62
N SER A 6 -10.82 10.65 3.59
CA SER A 6 -10.29 9.83 4.68
C SER A 6 -9.61 8.55 4.18
N LEU A 7 -10.23 7.85 3.21
CA LEU A 7 -9.63 6.65 2.61
C LEU A 7 -8.33 6.97 1.85
N PHE A 8 -8.28 8.08 1.09
CA PHE A 8 -7.04 8.53 0.44
C PHE A 8 -5.94 8.82 1.45
N ASN A 9 -6.27 9.51 2.54
CA ASN A 9 -5.30 9.80 3.59
C ASN A 9 -4.78 8.53 4.25
N GLN A 10 -5.63 7.52 4.44
CA GLN A 10 -5.21 6.20 4.93
C GLN A 10 -4.28 5.49 3.93
N ILE A 11 -4.62 5.47 2.64
CA ILE A 11 -3.79 4.88 1.58
C ILE A 11 -2.41 5.54 1.54
N ASN A 12 -2.37 6.87 1.57
CA ASN A 12 -1.13 7.65 1.60
C ASN A 12 -0.30 7.34 2.85
N SER A 13 -0.92 7.31 4.03
CA SER A 13 -0.24 7.05 5.30
C SER A 13 0.35 5.65 5.36
N LEU A 14 -0.39 4.64 4.90
CA LEU A 14 0.08 3.24 4.86
C LEU A 14 1.22 3.07 3.86
N SER A 15 1.09 3.69 2.69
CA SER A 15 2.13 3.66 1.66
C SER A 15 3.43 4.33 2.12
N TYR A 16 3.31 5.47 2.80
CA TYR A 16 4.45 6.14 3.40
C TYR A 16 5.10 5.29 4.50
N TRP A 17 4.30 4.66 5.35
CA TRP A 17 4.80 3.75 6.39
C TRP A 17 5.57 2.58 5.76
N LEU A 18 5.01 1.92 4.72
CA LEU A 18 5.70 0.84 4.01
C LEU A 18 7.02 1.31 3.42
N LEU A 19 7.06 2.50 2.82
CA LEU A 19 8.28 3.07 2.25
C LEU A 19 9.35 3.38 3.32
N LYS A 20 8.95 3.76 4.54
CA LYS A 20 9.88 4.22 5.59
C LYS A 20 10.32 3.13 6.56
N GLU A 21 9.41 2.22 6.89
CA GLU A 21 9.60 1.23 7.95
C GLU A 21 9.87 -0.18 7.39
N SER A 22 10.00 -0.32 6.07
CA SER A 22 10.29 -1.59 5.41
C SER A 22 11.22 -1.40 4.21
N HIS A 23 11.59 -2.51 3.57
CA HIS A 23 12.36 -2.53 2.33
C HIS A 23 11.51 -2.34 1.07
N PHE A 24 10.19 -2.24 1.21
CA PHE A 24 9.30 -2.03 0.08
C PHE A 24 9.40 -0.63 -0.51
N LYS A 25 9.20 -0.54 -1.82
CA LYS A 25 8.99 0.73 -2.53
C LYS A 25 7.50 0.91 -2.76
N SER A 26 6.95 2.04 -2.31
CA SER A 26 5.57 2.42 -2.59
C SER A 26 5.51 3.60 -3.57
N SER A 27 4.56 3.56 -4.50
CA SER A 27 4.25 4.63 -5.43
C SER A 27 2.74 4.81 -5.51
N ILE A 28 2.29 6.06 -5.35
CA ILE A 28 0.89 6.47 -5.52
C ILE A 28 0.89 7.63 -6.51
N SER A 29 0.01 7.60 -7.51
CA SER A 29 -0.17 8.69 -8.46
C SER A 29 -1.64 8.87 -8.83
N LEU A 30 -2.04 10.13 -8.97
CA LEU A 30 -3.29 10.52 -9.62
C LEU A 30 -2.92 11.14 -10.96
N ASP A 31 -3.23 10.46 -12.05
CA ASP A 31 -2.98 10.93 -13.41
C ASP A 31 -4.22 11.65 -13.93
N ALA A 32 -4.11 12.98 -14.07
CA ALA A 32 -5.19 13.80 -14.60
C ALA A 32 -5.36 13.64 -16.13
N SER A 33 -4.32 13.19 -16.84
CA SER A 33 -4.36 13.00 -18.30
C SER A 33 -5.13 11.74 -18.66
N ASP A 34 -4.94 10.69 -17.86
CA ASP A 34 -5.59 9.37 -18.01
C ASP A 34 -6.84 9.23 -17.12
N ASP A 35 -7.21 10.26 -16.36
CA ASP A 35 -8.29 10.25 -15.36
C ASP A 35 -8.24 8.98 -14.48
N SER A 36 -7.04 8.69 -13.95
CA SER A 36 -6.80 7.43 -13.28
C SER A 36 -6.00 7.57 -11.99
N PHE A 37 -6.29 6.68 -11.04
CA PHE A 37 -5.58 6.58 -9.77
C PHE A 37 -4.81 5.27 -9.73
N PHE A 38 -3.54 5.35 -9.33
CA PHE A 38 -2.64 4.23 -9.34
C PHE A 38 -1.91 4.07 -8.01
N ILE A 39 -1.75 2.82 -7.58
CA ILE A 39 -0.90 2.43 -6.46
C ILE A 39 -0.08 1.18 -6.79
N SER A 40 1.19 1.18 -6.40
CA SER A 40 2.08 0.02 -6.52
C SER A 40 2.99 -0.10 -5.31
N ILE A 41 3.05 -1.31 -4.75
CA ILE A 41 4.02 -1.74 -3.74
C ILE A 41 4.94 -2.78 -4.37
N LYS A 42 6.25 -2.59 -4.24
CA LYS A 42 7.28 -3.45 -4.81
C LYS A 42 8.30 -3.89 -3.79
N GLU A 43 8.79 -5.11 -3.95
CA GLU A 43 9.94 -5.67 -3.25
C GLU A 43 11.07 -5.88 -4.26
N GLY A 44 12.13 -5.06 -4.18
CA GLY A 44 13.15 -5.03 -5.23
C GLY A 44 12.54 -4.70 -6.61
N SER A 45 12.57 -5.66 -7.53
CA SER A 45 11.96 -5.56 -8.87
C SER A 45 10.56 -6.17 -8.96
N GLU A 46 10.12 -6.94 -7.96
CA GLU A 46 8.85 -7.66 -7.97
C GLU A 46 7.71 -6.75 -7.48
N SER A 47 6.57 -6.81 -8.15
CA SER A 47 5.37 -6.08 -7.75
C SER A 47 4.50 -6.98 -6.89
N ILE A 48 4.50 -6.73 -5.58
CA ILE A 48 3.70 -7.52 -4.63
C ILE A 48 2.25 -7.01 -4.52
N TYR A 49 2.01 -5.74 -4.87
CA TYR A 49 0.67 -5.19 -4.97
C TYR A 49 0.61 -4.10 -6.04
N LYS A 50 -0.45 -4.13 -6.86
CA LYS A 50 -0.73 -3.12 -7.87
C LYS A 50 -2.23 -2.95 -7.98
N HIS A 51 -2.71 -1.72 -7.97
CA HIS A 51 -4.11 -1.40 -8.22
C HIS A 51 -4.20 -0.16 -9.10
N HIS A 52 -5.13 -0.18 -10.05
CA HIS A 52 -5.39 0.91 -10.97
C HIS A 52 -6.90 1.13 -11.03
N ILE A 53 -7.31 2.38 -10.84
CA ILE A 53 -8.70 2.82 -10.93
C ILE A 53 -8.79 3.72 -12.15
N GLU A 54 -9.45 3.24 -13.20
CA GLU A 54 -9.77 4.00 -14.41
C GLU A 54 -11.06 4.81 -14.23
N ASP A 55 -11.25 5.81 -15.10
CA ASP A 55 -12.40 6.71 -15.12
C ASP A 55 -12.71 7.29 -13.72
N PHE A 56 -11.65 7.67 -13.02
CA PHE A 56 -11.66 7.99 -11.59
C PHE A 56 -12.66 9.11 -11.28
N SER A 57 -12.66 10.19 -12.07
CA SER A 57 -13.59 11.31 -11.90
C SER A 57 -15.04 10.97 -12.20
N LYS A 58 -15.30 9.88 -12.96
CA LYS A 58 -16.63 9.47 -13.42
C LYS A 58 -17.24 8.33 -12.61
N LYS A 59 -16.46 7.67 -11.73
CA LYS A 59 -16.97 6.55 -10.92
C LYS A 59 -18.09 6.98 -9.97
N ASP A 60 -19.10 6.12 -9.84
CA ASP A 60 -20.12 6.25 -8.79
C ASP A 60 -19.43 6.22 -7.42
N SER A 61 -19.80 7.19 -6.57
CA SER A 61 -19.14 7.43 -5.29
C SER A 61 -19.11 6.22 -4.35
N ARG A 62 -20.11 5.33 -4.40
CA ARG A 62 -20.16 4.12 -3.58
C ARG A 62 -19.19 3.08 -4.11
N PHE A 63 -19.15 2.88 -5.42
CA PHE A 63 -18.18 1.98 -6.06
C PHE A 63 -16.75 2.44 -5.80
N LEU A 64 -16.48 3.75 -5.94
CA LEU A 64 -15.19 4.32 -5.60
C LEU A 64 -14.85 4.09 -4.12
N GLN A 65 -15.81 4.30 -3.21
CA GLN A 65 -15.59 4.05 -1.78
C GLN A 65 -15.26 2.58 -1.49
N TYR A 66 -15.96 1.63 -2.11
CA TYR A 66 -15.69 0.20 -1.96
C TYR A 66 -14.29 -0.16 -2.43
N GLU A 67 -13.90 0.35 -3.58
CA GLU A 67 -12.59 0.09 -4.16
C GLU A 67 -11.46 0.67 -3.31
N LEU A 68 -11.59 1.93 -2.88
CA LEU A 68 -10.64 2.55 -1.96
C LEU A 68 -10.54 1.81 -0.62
N SER A 69 -11.66 1.32 -0.09
CA SER A 69 -11.69 0.52 1.15
C SER A 69 -10.98 -0.83 0.97
N SER A 70 -11.09 -1.44 -0.21
CA SER A 70 -10.37 -2.66 -0.55
C SER A 70 -8.86 -2.41 -0.60
N ILE A 71 -8.42 -1.29 -1.20
CA ILE A 71 -7.01 -0.88 -1.21
C ILE A 71 -6.48 -0.72 0.22
N VAL A 72 -7.19 0.03 1.07
CA VAL A 72 -6.80 0.21 2.50
C VAL A 72 -6.66 -1.15 3.19
N SER A 73 -7.61 -2.06 2.99
CA SER A 73 -7.59 -3.39 3.61
C SER A 73 -6.37 -4.21 3.19
N HIS A 74 -6.03 -4.22 1.90
CA HIS A 74 -4.84 -4.92 1.41
C HIS A 74 -3.55 -4.31 1.97
N LEU A 75 -3.42 -2.99 2.00
CA LEU A 75 -2.22 -2.34 2.54
C LEU A 75 -2.05 -2.57 4.04
N LEU A 76 -3.15 -2.63 4.80
CA LEU A 76 -3.13 -3.00 6.22
C LEU A 76 -2.61 -4.42 6.41
N GLU A 77 -3.03 -5.36 5.57
CA GLU A 77 -2.58 -6.74 5.65
C GLU A 77 -1.08 -6.86 5.34
N ILE A 78 -0.59 -6.19 4.29
CA ILE A 78 0.84 -6.11 3.99
C ILE A 78 1.60 -5.53 5.20
N LYS A 79 1.13 -4.43 5.78
CA LYS A 79 1.74 -3.84 6.98
C LYS A 79 1.78 -4.80 8.17
N ARG A 80 0.72 -5.58 8.41
CA ARG A 80 0.68 -6.58 9.48
C ARG A 80 1.74 -7.65 9.28
N HIS A 81 1.85 -8.18 8.05
CA HIS A 81 2.87 -9.16 7.71
C HIS A 81 4.29 -8.61 7.95
N VAL A 82 4.59 -7.40 7.49
CA VAL A 82 5.89 -6.74 7.74
C VAL A 82 6.15 -6.57 9.23
N SER A 83 5.16 -6.07 9.97
CA SER A 83 5.31 -5.82 11.41
C SER A 83 5.58 -7.12 12.18
N ALA A 84 4.90 -8.21 11.80
CA ALA A 84 5.16 -9.53 12.36
C ALA A 84 6.60 -9.99 12.10
N SER A 85 7.09 -9.89 10.86
CA SER A 85 8.47 -10.23 10.51
C SER A 85 9.51 -9.41 11.29
N LEU A 86 9.30 -8.10 11.41
CA LEU A 86 10.19 -7.20 12.17
C LEU A 86 10.23 -7.57 13.66
N SER A 87 9.07 -7.86 14.27
CA SER A 87 8.99 -8.25 15.69
C SER A 87 9.70 -9.58 16.01
N GLN A 88 9.80 -10.48 15.02
CA GLN A 88 10.51 -11.73 15.15
C GLN A 88 12.04 -11.57 14.99
N GLY A 89 12.53 -10.37 14.65
CA GLY A 89 13.95 -10.13 14.39
C GLY A 89 14.44 -10.78 13.09
N LEU A 90 13.52 -11.23 12.24
CA LEU A 90 13.81 -11.83 10.95
C LEU A 90 14.07 -10.71 9.96
N ASN A 91 15.28 -10.67 9.40
CA ASN A 91 15.52 -9.94 8.15
C ASN A 91 14.75 -10.65 7.02
N PRO A 92 14.08 -9.95 6.08
CA PRO A 92 13.42 -10.56 4.91
C PRO A 92 14.31 -11.51 4.08
N SER A 93 15.64 -11.47 4.24
CA SER A 93 16.57 -12.47 3.68
C SER A 93 16.71 -13.78 4.48
N GLY A 94 15.92 -13.99 5.55
CA GLY A 94 15.90 -15.22 6.34
C GLY A 94 17.07 -15.42 7.31
N ILE A 95 17.91 -14.40 7.55
CA ILE A 95 19.03 -14.50 8.51
C ILE A 95 18.55 -14.02 9.88
N ASP A 96 18.48 -14.95 10.83
CA ASP A 96 18.22 -14.67 12.25
C ASP A 96 19.49 -14.14 12.93
N LEU A 97 19.51 -12.83 13.22
CA LEU A 97 20.62 -12.14 13.89
C LEU A 97 20.76 -12.53 15.37
N LYS A 98 19.75 -13.13 16.00
CA LYS A 98 19.84 -13.62 17.39
C LYS A 98 20.63 -14.91 17.53
N SER A 99 20.95 -15.57 16.41
CA SER A 99 21.81 -16.77 16.38
C SER A 99 23.31 -16.46 16.32
N LEU A 100 23.68 -15.17 16.19
CA LEU A 100 25.07 -14.71 15.99
C LEU A 100 25.70 -14.04 17.23
N THR A 101 25.03 -14.10 18.38
CA THR A 101 25.53 -13.63 19.69
C THR A 101 25.27 -14.68 20.74
#